data_AF-A0AA43S5W7-F1
#
_entry.id   AF-A0AA43S5W7-F1
#
_cell.length_a   1.000
_cell.length_b   1.000
_cell.length_c   1.000
_cell.angle_alpha   90.00
_cell.angle_beta   90.00
_cell.angle_gamma   90.00
#
_symmetry.space_group_name_H-M   'P 1'
#
loop_
_entity.id
_entity.type
_entity.pdbx_description
1 polymer ?
#
loop_
_entity_poly.entity_id
_entity_poly.type
_entity_poly.pdbx_seq_one_letter_code
_entity_poly.pdbx_strand_id
1 'polypeptide(L)'
;MIENNQKKSKGGARPGAGRKSGSLTKRTRQIAEAVATQGITPLEVMMKVMHQLYEHASNIREEDLGEKESASEARIKLLNMAATVGRHAAPYVHPRLSAIEHTGKDGAPLQSGVLVVPSAMSMDEWEQAAQAKH
;
A
#
# COMPACT_ATOMS: atom_id res chain seq x y z
N MET A 1 9.15 7.26 62.03
CA MET A 1 8.68 7.45 60.65
C MET A 1 9.87 7.19 59.74
N ILE A 2 9.81 6.21 58.84
CA ILE A 2 10.95 5.85 57.98
C ILE A 2 10.78 6.59 56.66
N GLU A 3 11.62 7.59 56.41
CA GLU A 3 11.60 8.36 55.16
C GLU A 3 12.28 7.56 54.03
N ASN A 4 11.58 7.43 52.91
CA ASN A 4 12.03 6.69 51.75
C ASN A 4 13.01 7.56 50.92
N ASN A 5 14.32 7.26 51.01
CA ASN A 5 15.41 7.98 50.35
C ASN A 5 15.63 7.59 48.87
N GLN A 6 14.62 7.05 48.18
CA GLN A 6 14.76 6.68 46.77
C GLN A 6 14.59 7.88 45.84
N LYS A 7 15.73 8.42 45.36
CA LYS A 7 15.77 9.44 44.30
C LYS A 7 15.39 8.80 42.96
N LYS A 8 14.13 8.98 42.51
CA LYS A 8 13.66 8.51 41.20
C LYS A 8 14.30 9.33 40.07
N SER A 9 15.50 8.98 39.62
CA SER A 9 16.03 9.53 38.37
C SER A 9 15.39 8.80 37.18
N LYS A 10 14.38 9.41 36.57
CA LYS A 10 13.89 8.92 35.26
C LYS A 10 14.94 9.30 34.22
N GLY A 11 15.62 8.30 33.66
CA GLY A 11 16.57 8.53 32.56
C GLY A 11 15.89 9.28 31.42
N GLY A 12 16.39 10.47 31.08
CA GLY A 12 15.87 11.28 29.98
C GLY A 12 16.16 10.66 28.62
N ALA A 13 15.46 11.15 27.59
CA ALA A 13 15.72 10.76 26.21
C ALA A 13 17.18 11.05 25.86
N ARG A 14 17.94 10.00 25.48
CA ARG A 14 19.32 10.15 25.03
C ARG A 14 19.34 10.61 23.56
N PRO A 15 20.35 11.37 23.11
CA PRO A 15 20.53 11.66 21.69
C PRO A 15 20.57 10.35 20.89
N GLY A 16 19.68 10.20 19.91
CA GLY A 16 19.53 8.97 19.12
C GLY A 16 18.73 7.84 19.78
N ALA A 17 18.11 8.09 20.95
CA ALA A 17 17.16 7.17 21.54
C ALA A 17 15.87 7.11 20.71
N GLY A 18 15.31 5.91 20.57
CA GLY A 18 14.08 5.68 19.84
C GLY A 18 14.29 5.00 18.47
N ARG A 19 13.18 4.69 17.83
CA ARG A 19 13.17 3.97 16.56
C ARG A 19 13.47 4.93 15.41
N LYS A 20 14.50 4.62 14.60
CA LYS A 20 14.81 5.41 13.38
C LYS A 20 13.56 5.59 12.51
N SER A 21 13.28 6.84 12.14
CA SER A 21 12.19 7.22 11.23
C SER A 21 12.20 6.34 9.97
N GLY A 22 11.04 5.81 9.59
CA GLY A 22 10.85 5.01 8.38
C GLY A 22 11.46 3.60 8.37
N SER A 23 12.10 3.14 9.46
CA SER A 23 12.79 1.84 9.48
C SER A 23 11.89 0.61 9.22
N LEU A 24 10.66 0.58 9.75
CA LEU A 24 9.69 -0.49 9.44
C LEU A 24 9.29 -0.35 7.98
N THR A 25 8.93 0.86 7.56
CA THR A 25 8.42 1.12 6.22
C THR A 25 9.41 0.68 5.15
N LYS A 26 10.71 0.93 5.36
CA LYS A 26 11.81 0.43 4.51
C LYS A 26 11.87 -1.10 4.50
N ARG A 27 11.82 -1.74 5.67
CA ARG A 27 11.86 -3.21 5.78
C ARG A 27 10.62 -3.88 5.16
N THR A 28 9.43 -3.34 5.40
CA THR A 28 8.16 -3.81 4.82
C THR A 28 8.19 -3.69 3.30
N ARG A 29 8.71 -2.57 2.77
CA ARG A 29 8.88 -2.38 1.33
C ARG A 29 9.84 -3.40 0.72
N GLN A 30 10.99 -3.63 1.36
CA GLN A 30 11.95 -4.63 0.89
C GLN A 30 11.36 -6.05 0.86
N ILE A 31 10.57 -6.41 1.88
CA ILE A 31 9.88 -7.71 1.90
C ILE A 31 8.87 -7.78 0.75
N ALA A 32 8.08 -6.73 0.52
CA ALA A 32 7.13 -6.69 -0.59
C ALA A 32 7.84 -6.80 -1.96
N GLU A 33 8.93 -6.07 -2.17
CA GLU A 33 9.75 -6.14 -3.39
C GLU A 33 10.37 -7.54 -3.56
N ALA A 34 10.88 -8.16 -2.49
CA ALA A 34 11.45 -9.51 -2.54
C ALA A 34 10.41 -10.60 -2.82
N VAL A 35 9.17 -10.43 -2.35
CA VAL A 35 8.07 -11.34 -2.69
C VAL A 35 7.61 -11.13 -4.13
N ALA A 36 7.62 -9.88 -4.62
CA ALA A 36 7.31 -9.58 -6.02
C ALA A 36 8.31 -10.20 -7.00
N THR A 37 9.59 -10.28 -6.64
CA THR A 37 10.60 -10.96 -7.50
C THR A 37 10.48 -12.48 -7.51
N GLN A 38 9.85 -13.08 -6.50
CA GLN A 38 9.59 -14.52 -6.43
C GLN A 38 8.42 -14.96 -7.33
N GLY A 39 7.76 -14.02 -8.02
CA GLY A 39 6.79 -14.28 -9.08
C GLY A 39 5.36 -14.55 -8.63
N ILE A 40 5.09 -14.57 -7.32
CA ILE A 40 3.73 -14.66 -6.78
C ILE A 40 3.59 -13.71 -5.59
N THR A 41 2.80 -12.66 -5.79
CA THR A 41 2.44 -11.69 -4.76
C THR A 41 1.13 -12.07 -4.04
N PRO A 42 0.90 -11.60 -2.80
CA PRO A 42 -0.38 -11.83 -2.12
C PRO A 42 -1.59 -11.32 -2.92
N LEU A 43 -1.44 -10.19 -3.63
CA LEU A 43 -2.51 -9.65 -4.48
C LEU A 43 -2.86 -10.59 -5.62
N GLU A 44 -1.86 -11.14 -6.31
CA GLU A 44 -2.08 -12.11 -7.39
C GLU A 44 -2.77 -13.38 -6.88
N VAL A 45 -2.40 -13.87 -5.70
CA VAL A 45 -3.09 -15.02 -5.07
C VAL A 45 -4.56 -14.68 -4.82
N MET A 46 -4.84 -13.52 -4.23
CA MET A 46 -6.21 -13.09 -3.97
C MET A 46 -7.02 -12.98 -5.28
N MET A 47 -6.48 -12.33 -6.31
CA MET A 47 -7.16 -12.20 -7.59
C MET A 47 -7.39 -13.56 -8.27
N LYS A 48 -6.38 -14.43 -8.28
CA LYS A 48 -6.49 -15.77 -8.88
C LYS A 48 -7.55 -16.63 -8.19
N VAL A 49 -7.57 -16.64 -6.86
CA VAL A 49 -8.56 -17.40 -6.08
C VAL A 49 -9.96 -16.83 -6.30
N MET A 50 -10.10 -15.50 -6.29
CA MET A 50 -11.38 -14.84 -6.58
C MET A 50 -11.93 -15.25 -7.95
N HIS A 51 -11.09 -15.24 -8.99
CA HIS A 51 -11.49 -15.66 -10.34
C HIS A 51 -11.85 -17.15 -10.40
N GLN A 52 -11.04 -18.03 -9.79
CA GLN A 52 -11.33 -19.47 -9.77
C GLN A 52 -12.65 -19.79 -9.09
N LEU A 53 -12.97 -19.12 -7.98
CA LEU A 53 -14.23 -19.29 -7.27
C LEU A 53 -15.42 -18.80 -8.09
N TYR A 54 -15.27 -17.67 -8.78
CA TYR A 54 -16.31 -17.14 -9.66
C TYR A 54 -16.58 -18.07 -10.86
N GLU A 55 -15.52 -18.55 -11.52
CA GLU A 55 -15.62 -19.54 -12.61
C GLU A 55 -16.18 -20.88 -12.14
N HIS A 56 -15.84 -21.33 -10.94
CA HIS A 56 -16.43 -22.55 -10.39
C HIS A 56 -17.93 -22.34 -10.12
N ALA A 57 -18.30 -21.17 -9.57
CA ALA A 57 -19.70 -20.85 -9.31
C ALA A 57 -20.53 -20.78 -10.61
N SER A 58 -19.96 -20.27 -11.71
CA SER A 58 -20.65 -20.20 -13.00
C SER A 58 -20.90 -21.59 -13.59
N ASN A 59 -19.91 -22.47 -13.47
CA ASN A 59 -19.87 -23.79 -14.11
C ASN A 59 -20.38 -24.95 -13.25
N ILE A 60 -20.92 -24.68 -12.05
CA ILE A 60 -21.39 -25.75 -11.15
C ILE A 60 -22.55 -26.53 -11.78
N ARG A 61 -22.47 -27.87 -11.73
CA ARG A 61 -23.50 -28.79 -12.23
C ARG A 61 -24.01 -29.65 -11.08
N GLU A 62 -25.27 -30.05 -11.14
CA GLU A 62 -25.88 -30.90 -10.10
C GLU A 62 -25.19 -32.26 -9.97
N GLU A 63 -24.60 -32.77 -11.05
CA GLU A 63 -23.85 -34.02 -11.08
C GLU A 63 -22.53 -33.99 -10.30
N ASP A 64 -21.96 -32.81 -10.09
CA ASP A 64 -20.71 -32.62 -9.33
C ASP A 64 -20.96 -32.52 -7.81
N LEU A 65 -22.23 -32.46 -7.40
CA LEU A 65 -22.65 -32.20 -6.02
C LEU A 65 -23.08 -33.49 -5.33
N GLY A 66 -22.89 -33.55 -4.01
CA GLY A 66 -23.42 -34.64 -3.20
C GLY A 66 -24.95 -34.58 -3.11
N GLU A 67 -25.60 -35.72 -2.87
CA GLU A 67 -27.07 -35.89 -2.80
C GLU A 67 -27.82 -34.87 -1.91
N LYS A 68 -27.12 -34.15 -1.03
CA LYS A 68 -27.69 -33.23 -0.04
C LYS A 68 -27.45 -31.75 -0.33
N GLU A 69 -26.65 -31.40 -1.33
CA GLU A 69 -26.28 -30.01 -1.60
C GLU A 69 -26.94 -29.52 -2.90
N SER A 70 -27.79 -28.49 -2.78
CA SER A 70 -28.41 -27.87 -3.96
C SER A 70 -27.39 -27.07 -4.75
N ALA A 71 -27.45 -27.13 -6.09
CA ALA A 71 -26.61 -26.32 -6.96
C ALA A 71 -26.72 -24.81 -6.70
N SER A 72 -27.90 -24.34 -6.30
CA SER A 72 -28.09 -22.93 -5.93
C SER A 72 -27.34 -22.55 -4.66
N GLU A 73 -27.35 -23.42 -3.65
CA GLU A 73 -26.66 -23.18 -2.38
C GLU A 73 -25.14 -23.20 -2.56
N ALA A 74 -24.62 -24.21 -3.26
CA ALA A 74 -23.20 -24.32 -3.57
C ALA A 74 -22.70 -23.11 -4.39
N ARG A 75 -23.50 -22.66 -5.37
CA ARG A 75 -23.21 -21.43 -6.15
C ARG A 75 -23.14 -20.19 -5.25
N ILE A 76 -24.13 -19.99 -4.37
CA ILE A 76 -24.16 -18.86 -3.45
C ILE A 76 -22.94 -18.87 -2.52
N LYS A 77 -22.56 -20.05 -2.01
CA LYS A 77 -21.39 -20.23 -1.14
C LYS A 77 -20.09 -19.82 -1.85
N LEU A 78 -19.87 -20.30 -3.07
CA LEU A 78 -18.69 -19.95 -3.87
C LEU A 78 -18.64 -18.46 -4.20
N LEU A 79 -19.77 -17.85 -4.56
CA LEU A 79 -19.86 -16.41 -4.80
C LEU A 79 -19.56 -15.59 -3.54
N ASN A 80 -20.05 -16.03 -2.37
CA ASN A 80 -19.72 -15.38 -1.10
C ASN A 80 -18.22 -15.50 -0.76
N MET A 81 -17.60 -16.64 -1.05
CA MET A 81 -16.15 -16.79 -0.90
C MET A 81 -15.40 -15.85 -1.84
N ALA A 82 -15.80 -15.77 -3.12
CA ALA A 82 -15.21 -14.84 -4.09
C ALA A 82 -15.35 -13.39 -3.63
N ALA A 83 -16.54 -12.98 -3.16
CA ALA A 83 -16.78 -11.63 -2.63
C ALA A 83 -15.92 -11.32 -1.39
N THR A 84 -15.69 -12.32 -0.54
CA THR A 84 -14.81 -12.17 0.64
C THR A 84 -13.37 -11.92 0.23
N VAL A 85 -12.86 -12.67 -0.75
CA VAL A 85 -11.51 -12.45 -1.30
C VAL A 85 -11.43 -11.08 -1.99
N GLY A 86 -12.44 -10.69 -2.75
CA GLY A 86 -12.53 -9.36 -3.37
C GLY A 86 -12.47 -8.23 -2.34
N ARG A 87 -13.13 -8.37 -1.19
CA ARG A 87 -13.03 -7.42 -0.08
C ARG A 87 -11.61 -7.28 0.46
N HIS A 88 -10.87 -8.40 0.55
CA HIS A 88 -9.47 -8.37 0.99
C HIS A 88 -8.52 -7.76 -0.05
N ALA A 89 -8.82 -7.91 -1.34
CA ALA A 89 -8.06 -7.31 -2.43
C ALA A 89 -8.33 -5.80 -2.62
N ALA A 90 -9.54 -5.33 -2.29
CA ALA A 90 -10.00 -3.95 -2.50
C ALA A 90 -9.00 -2.84 -2.09
N PRO A 91 -8.31 -2.90 -0.93
CA PRO A 91 -7.37 -1.85 -0.52
C PRO A 91 -6.16 -1.67 -1.44
N TYR A 92 -5.85 -2.67 -2.26
CA TYR A 92 -4.69 -2.67 -3.16
C TYR A 92 -5.05 -2.23 -4.58
N VAL A 93 -6.32 -2.34 -4.97
CA VAL A 93 -6.81 -1.99 -6.32
C VAL A 93 -7.58 -0.67 -6.36
N HIS A 94 -8.13 -0.23 -5.23
CA HIS A 94 -8.90 1.01 -5.15
C HIS A 94 -8.14 2.08 -4.36
N PRO A 95 -7.79 3.23 -4.99
CA PRO A 95 -7.15 4.34 -4.28
C PRO A 95 -8.02 4.82 -3.12
N ARG A 96 -7.41 5.02 -1.94
CA ARG A 96 -8.11 5.66 -0.80
C ARG A 96 -8.06 7.17 -0.99
N LEU A 97 -9.23 7.82 -0.99
CA LEU A 97 -9.36 9.28 -1.15
C LEU A 97 -8.51 10.08 -0.15
N SER A 98 -8.29 9.57 1.07
CA SER A 98 -7.44 10.21 2.09
C SER A 98 -5.95 10.23 1.77
N ALA A 99 -5.50 9.43 0.79
CA ALA A 99 -4.10 9.37 0.36
C ALA A 99 -3.79 10.35 -0.80
N ILE A 100 -4.80 11.06 -1.30
CA ILE A 100 -4.63 12.09 -2.33
C ILE A 100 -4.34 13.39 -1.59
N GLU A 101 -3.08 13.84 -1.65
CA GLU A 101 -2.70 15.17 -1.15
C GLU A 101 -3.36 16.24 -2.04
N HIS A 102 -4.45 16.84 -1.55
CA HIS A 102 -5.06 18.03 -2.17
C HIS A 102 -4.37 19.34 -1.75
N THR A 103 -3.29 19.25 -0.98
CA THR A 103 -2.51 20.37 -0.47
C THR A 103 -1.06 20.22 -0.89
N GLY A 104 -0.38 21.33 -1.16
CA GLY A 104 1.06 21.37 -1.32
C GLY A 104 1.82 21.02 -0.03
N LYS A 105 3.14 20.99 -0.14
CA LYS A 105 4.07 20.66 0.96
C LYS A 105 3.70 21.41 2.25
N ASP A 106 3.66 20.70 3.37
CA ASP A 106 3.33 21.23 4.70
C ASP A 106 1.90 21.84 4.82
N GLY A 107 0.96 21.41 3.96
CA GLY A 107 -0.42 21.91 3.98
C GLY A 107 -0.60 23.25 3.27
N ALA A 108 0.44 23.74 2.57
CA ALA A 108 0.35 24.94 1.76
C ALA A 108 -0.64 24.74 0.59
N PRO A 109 -1.18 25.81 0.00
CA PRO A 109 -1.91 25.71 -1.25
C PRO A 109 -1.09 24.99 -2.32
N LEU A 110 -1.75 24.18 -3.17
CA LEU A 110 -1.09 23.60 -4.34
C LEU A 110 -0.47 24.72 -5.16
N GLN A 111 0.85 24.69 -5.31
CA GLN A 111 1.56 25.61 -6.20
C GLN A 111 1.22 25.18 -7.63
N SER A 112 0.11 25.69 -8.17
CA SER A 112 -0.21 25.58 -9.59
C SER A 112 0.77 26.47 -10.37
N GLY A 113 2.02 26.03 -10.45
CA GLY A 113 3.00 26.63 -11.33
C GLY A 113 2.57 26.32 -12.76
N VAL A 114 2.04 27.32 -13.47
CA VAL A 114 2.11 27.28 -14.93
C VAL A 114 3.60 27.21 -15.24
N LEU A 115 4.06 26.06 -15.73
CA LEU A 115 5.38 25.94 -16.32
C LEU A 115 5.32 26.77 -17.62
N VAL A 116 5.53 28.08 -17.50
CA VAL A 116 5.91 28.89 -18.64
C VAL A 116 7.31 28.42 -18.97
N VAL A 117 7.40 27.42 -19.86
CA VAL A 117 8.66 27.09 -20.52
C VAL A 117 9.09 28.37 -21.20
N PRO A 118 10.18 29.03 -20.76
CA PRO A 118 10.72 30.15 -21.51
C PRO A 118 10.97 29.61 -22.91
N SER A 119 10.45 30.27 -23.94
CA SER A 119 10.70 29.91 -25.35
C SER A 119 12.14 29.44 -25.48
N ALA A 120 12.31 28.16 -25.87
CA ALA A 120 13.54 27.39 -25.87
C ALA A 120 14.79 28.22 -25.54
N MET A 121 15.28 28.14 -24.30
CA MET A 121 16.61 28.66 -23.98
C MET A 121 17.60 28.10 -24.99
N SER A 122 18.46 28.96 -25.52
CA SER A 122 19.53 28.52 -26.41
C SER A 122 20.47 27.58 -25.65
N MET A 123 21.11 26.67 -26.39
CA MET A 123 22.01 25.65 -25.82
C MET A 123 23.15 26.28 -25.00
N ASP A 124 23.63 27.45 -25.43
CA ASP A 124 24.67 28.23 -24.75
C ASP A 124 24.22 28.79 -23.39
N GLU A 125 22.96 29.26 -23.30
CA GLU A 125 22.39 29.79 -22.05
C GLU A 125 22.16 28.67 -21.02
N TRP A 126 21.86 27.46 -21.48
CA TRP A 126 21.69 26.29 -20.62
C TRP A 126 23.03 25.81 -20.04
N GLU A 127 24.10 25.84 -20.85
CA GLU A 127 25.43 25.40 -20.46
C GLU A 127 26.07 26.34 -19.41
N GLN A 128 25.85 27.65 -19.53
CA GLN A 128 26.27 28.62 -18.52
C GLN A 128 25.52 28.48 -17.19
N ALA A 129 24.20 28.24 -17.24
CA ALA A 129 23.40 28.04 -16.03
C ALA A 129 23.77 26.75 -15.28
N ALA A 130 24.19 25.71 -15.99
CA ALA A 130 24.62 24.44 -15.41
C ALA A 130 26.02 24.50 -14.76
N GLN A 131 26.89 25.44 -15.16
CA GLN A 131 28.27 25.53 -14.68
C GLN A 131 28.46 26.39 -13.42
N ALA A 132 27.47 27.16 -12.99
CA ALA A 132 27.61 28.02 -11.81
C ALA A 132 27.21 27.30 -10.50
N LYS A 133 28.17 26.57 -9.90
CA LYS A 133 28.44 26.57 -8.45
C LYS A 133 29.62 25.64 -8.09
N HIS A 134 30.81 26.24 -7.99
CA HIS A 134 31.77 25.93 -6.94
C HIS A 134 31.92 27.16 -6.05
#